data_AF-A0A1V4XHT2-F1
#
_entry.id   AF-A0A1V4XHT2-F1
#
_cell.length_a   1.000
_cell.length_b   1.000
_cell.length_c   1.000
_cell.angle_alpha   90.00
_cell.angle_beta   90.00
_cell.angle_gamma   90.00
#
_symmetry.space_group_name_H-M   'P 1'
#
loop_
_entity.id
_entity.type
_entity.pdbx_description
1 polymer ?
#
loop_
_entity_poly.entity_id
_entity_poly.type
_entity_poly.pdbx_seq_one_letter_code
_entity_poly.pdbx_strand_id
1 'polypeptide(L)' 'MDVTARTPHRSIHIKKLKGELKHMHRFRMGDLRILYEIDGAQRIVWIKTIERRGSAYK' A
#
# COMPACT_ATOMS: atom_id res chain seq x y z
N MET A 1 4.74 -16.22 2.95
CA MET A 1 4.48 -16.12 1.49
C MET A 1 4.52 -14.65 1.12
N ASP A 2 5.55 -14.24 0.37
CA ASP A 2 5.87 -12.84 0.03
C ASP A 2 4.99 -12.34 -1.13
N VAL A 3 3.80 -11.83 -0.78
CA VAL A 3 2.76 -11.44 -1.75
C VAL A 3 3.09 -10.11 -2.44
N THR A 4 3.89 -9.26 -1.79
CA THR A 4 4.29 -7.93 -2.28
C THR A 4 5.32 -7.99 -3.40
N ALA A 5 6.25 -8.97 -3.37
CA ALA A 5 7.26 -9.11 -4.42
C ALA A 5 6.71 -9.65 -5.75
N ARG A 6 5.67 -10.51 -5.71
CA ARG A 6 5.12 -11.14 -6.91
C ARG A 6 3.90 -10.42 -7.50
N THR A 7 3.05 -9.82 -6.66
CA THR A 7 1.79 -9.22 -7.14
C THR A 7 1.43 -7.94 -6.36
N PRO A 8 2.22 -6.85 -6.50
CA PRO A 8 1.98 -5.62 -5.76
C PRO A 8 0.66 -4.92 -6.16
N HIS A 9 0.02 -5.33 -7.25
CA HIS A 9 -1.24 -4.75 -7.72
C HIS A 9 -2.51 -5.45 -7.23
N ARG A 10 -2.43 -6.74 -6.86
CA ARG A 10 -3.61 -7.56 -6.56
C ARG A 10 -3.32 -8.59 -5.48
N SER A 11 -3.84 -8.32 -4.29
CA SER A 11 -3.94 -9.25 -3.17
C SER A 11 -5.19 -8.92 -2.36
N ILE A 12 -5.71 -9.90 -1.63
CA ILE A 12 -6.81 -9.73 -0.67
C ILE A 12 -6.54 -8.60 0.34
N HIS A 13 -5.26 -8.27 0.57
CA HIS A 13 -4.82 -7.22 1.50
C HIS A 13 -4.43 -5.91 0.84
N ILE A 14 -4.44 -5.84 -0.50
CA ILE A 14 -4.07 -4.66 -1.28
C ILE A 14 -5.33 -3.99 -1.83
N LYS A 15 -5.50 -2.71 -1.55
CA LYS A 15 -6.56 -1.89 -2.17
C LYS A 15 -5.95 -0.65 -2.80
N LYS A 16 -6.30 -0.40 -4.06
CA LYS A 16 -6.03 0.90 -4.71
C LYS A 16 -6.88 1.97 -4.04
N LEU A 17 -6.27 3.10 -3.69
CA LEU A 17 -6.98 4.22 -3.11
C LEU A 17 -7.78 4.97 -4.18
N LYS A 18 -8.72 5.82 -3.75
CA LYS A 18 -9.62 6.60 -4.62
C LYS A 18 -9.41 8.10 -4.36
N GLY A 19 -9.94 8.94 -5.25
CA GLY A 19 -9.83 10.40 -5.16
C GLY A 19 -8.42 10.89 -5.50
N GLU A 20 -7.96 11.91 -4.77
CA GLU A 20 -6.61 12.49 -4.92
C GLU A 20 -5.49 11.45 -4.80
N LEU A 21 -5.71 10.40 -4.00
CA LEU A 21 -4.72 9.34 -3.75
C LEU A 21 -4.83 8.16 -4.73
N LYS A 22 -5.50 8.31 -5.88
CA LYS A 22 -5.71 7.22 -6.87
C LYS A 22 -4.42 6.57 -7.40
N HIS A 23 -3.29 7.24 -7.26
CA HIS A 23 -1.97 6.74 -7.64
C HIS A 23 -1.37 5.80 -6.59
N MET A 24 -1.94 5.75 -5.39
CA MET A 24 -1.45 4.98 -4.26
C MET A 24 -2.23 3.67 -4.04
N HIS A 25 -1.55 2.74 -3.40
CA HIS A 25 -2.07 1.47 -2.92
C HIS A 25 -1.91 1.40 -1.41
N ARG A 26 -2.83 0.67 -0.76
CA ARG A 26 -2.76 0.36 0.66
C ARG A 26 -2.66 -1.13 0.87
N PHE A 27 -1.62 -1.56 1.56
CA PHE A 27 -1.48 -2.92 2.07
C PHE A 27 -1.90 -2.98 3.54
N ARG A 28 -2.71 -3.97 3.90
CA ARG A 28 -3.10 -4.24 5.28
C ARG A 28 -2.34 -5.46 5.81
N MET A 29 -1.67 -5.29 6.94
CA MET A 29 -1.05 -6.37 7.69
C MET A 29 -1.50 -6.30 9.15
N GLY A 30 -2.57 -7.02 9.48
CA GLY A 30 -3.23 -6.92 10.78
C GLY A 30 -3.76 -5.50 11.04
N ASP A 31 -3.17 -4.84 12.03
CA ASP A 31 -3.43 -3.44 12.40
C ASP A 31 -2.49 -2.43 11.75
N LEU A 32 -1.48 -2.89 11.00
CA LEU A 32 -0.59 -2.03 10.23
C LEU A 32 -1.21 -1.74 8.85
N ARG A 33 -1.08 -0.49 8.41
CA ARG A 33 -1.41 -0.03 7.06
C ARG A 33 -0.15 0.56 6.44
N ILE A 34 0.19 0.06 5.26
CA ILE A 34 1.31 0.57 4.46
C ILE A 34 0.72 1.24 3.24
N LEU A 35 1.04 2.52 3.06
CA LEU A 35 0.70 3.31 1.89
C LEU A 35 1.93 3.36 0.98
N TYR A 36 1.73 2.95 -0.27
CA TYR A 36 2.82 2.87 -1.22
C TYR A 36 2.36 3.18 -2.64
N GLU A 37 3.33 3.56 -3.47
CA GLU A 37 3.17 3.76 -4.90
C GLU A 37 3.97 2.71 -5.64
N ILE A 38 3.54 2.39 -6.86
CA ILE A 38 4.23 1.44 -7.72
C ILE A 38 4.62 2.21 -8.98
N ASP A 39 5.92 2.35 -9.22
CA ASP A 39 6.44 2.77 -10.50
C ASP A 39 6.60 1.53 -11.38
N GLY A 40 5.66 1.35 -12.31
CA GLY A 40 5.68 0.21 -13.23
C GLY A 40 6.79 0.28 -14.27
N ALA A 41 7.31 1.47 -14.60
CA ALA A 41 8.39 1.62 -15.57
C ALA A 41 9.73 1.21 -14.97
N GLN A 42 9.96 1.57 -13.70
CA GLN A 42 11.21 1.27 -12.99
C GLN A 42 11.14 0.00 -12.13
N ARG A 43 9.96 -0.62 -12.01
CA ARG A 43 9.66 -1.75 -11.10
C ARG A 43 10.00 -1.42 -9.64
N ILE A 44 9.77 -0.16 -9.23
CA ILE A 44 10.06 0.32 -7.88
C ILE A 44 8.76 0.42 -7.07
N VAL A 45 8.82 0.02 -5.81
CA VAL A 45 7.75 0.23 -4.83
C VAL A 45 8.20 1.28 -3.82
N TRP A 46 7.54 2.43 -3.82
CA TRP A 46 7.83 3.54 -2.91
C TRP A 46 6.91 3.49 -1.70
N ILE A 47 7.45 3.16 -0.52
CA ILE A 47 6.70 3.22 0.72
C ILE A 47 6.64 4.68 1.17
N LYS A 48 5.43 5.24 1.23
CA LYS A 48 5.21 6.63 1.67
C LYS A 48 4.93 6.71 3.16
N THR A 49 4.17 5.76 3.69
CA THR A 49 3.74 5.81 5.08
C THR A 49 3.48 4.42 5.63
N ILE A 50 3.83 4.21 6.88
CA ILE A 50 3.53 3.02 7.65
C ILE A 50 2.83 3.47 8.93
N GLU A 51 1.56 3.11 9.08
CA GLU A 51 0.74 3.57 10.21
C GLU A 51 0.01 2.42 10.90
N ARG A 52 -0.25 2.59 12.20
CA ARG A 52 -1.11 1.67 12.95
C ARG A 52 -2.56 2.13 12.86
N ARG A 53 -3.48 1.17 12.95
CA ARG A 53 -4.91 1.47 13.02
C ARG A 53 -5.20 2.29 14.26
N GLY A 54 -5.73 3.50 14.04
CA GLY A 54 -6.10 4.44 15.10
C GLY A 54 -5.06 5.53 15.38
N SER A 55 -3.90 5.54 14.71
CA SER A 55 -2.94 6.64 14.84
C SER A 55 -3.21 7.83 13.92
N ALA A 56 -4.23 7.76 13.07
CA ALA A 56 -4.54 8.79 12.06
C ALA A 56 -5.23 10.04 12.62
N TYR A 57 -5.51 10.10 13.92
CA TYR A 57 -6.06 11.28 14.59
C TYR A 57 -5.40 11.43 15.97
N LYS A 58 -4.35 12.24 16.02
CA LYS A 58 -3.97 13.01 17.21
C LYS A 58 -3.90 14.47 16.80
#